data_AF-A0A1H9WR53-F1
#
_entry.id   AF-A0A1H9WR53-F1
#
_cell.length_a   1.000
_cell.length_b   1.000
_cell.length_c   1.000
_cell.angle_alpha   90.00
_cell.angle_beta   90.00
_cell.angle_gamma   90.00
#
_symmetry.space_group_name_H-M   'P 1'
#
loop_
_entity.id
_entity.type
_entity.pdbx_description
1 polymer ?
#
loop_
_entity_poly.entity_id
_entity_poly.type
_entity_poly.pdbx_seq_one_letter_code
_entity_poly.pdbx_strand_id
1 'polypeptide(L)'
;MPEFVPIPEATPPTVADPVALLHTPAQAAELLNVRESWLRRKAGQRQIPASYLGKHLRFSDHDLHAIVDMARRQVRGGRTPRRH
;
A
#
# COMPACT_ATOMS: atom_id res chain seq x y z
N MET A 1 32.81 -9.05 -21.25
CA MET A 1 32.32 -7.71 -20.89
C MET A 1 30.98 -7.89 -20.21
N PRO A 2 30.74 -7.45 -18.97
CA PRO A 2 29.42 -7.54 -18.37
C PRO A 2 28.55 -6.38 -18.87
N GLU A 3 27.40 -6.71 -19.46
CA GLU A 3 26.40 -5.74 -19.90
C GLU A 3 25.64 -5.21 -18.67
N PHE A 4 25.79 -3.91 -18.39
CA PHE A 4 25.05 -3.22 -17.35
C PHE A 4 23.62 -2.99 -17.86
N VAL A 5 22.69 -3.85 -17.44
CA VAL A 5 21.26 -3.69 -17.73
C VAL A 5 20.76 -2.41 -17.04
N PRO A 6 20.17 -1.43 -17.74
CA PRO A 6 19.57 -0.29 -17.08
C PRO A 6 18.32 -0.76 -16.32
N ILE A 7 18.42 -0.75 -14.99
CA ILE A 7 17.27 -0.75 -14.09
C ILE A 7 16.33 0.39 -14.52
N PRO A 8 15.02 0.17 -14.71
CA PRO A 8 14.11 1.27 -14.94
C PRO A 8 14.19 2.18 -13.72
N GLU A 9 14.57 3.44 -13.96
CA GLU A 9 14.58 4.53 -13.01
C GLU A 9 13.15 4.70 -12.46
N ALA A 10 12.85 3.95 -11.40
CA ALA A 10 11.77 4.30 -10.50
C ALA A 10 12.18 5.67 -9.94
N THR A 11 11.62 6.72 -10.53
CA THR A 11 11.80 8.09 -10.11
C THR A 11 11.66 8.14 -8.60
N PRO A 12 12.72 8.51 -7.84
CA PRO A 12 12.57 8.67 -6.41
C PRO A 12 11.51 9.76 -6.22
N PRO A 13 10.43 9.52 -5.46
CA PRO A 13 9.54 10.59 -5.09
C PRO A 13 10.38 11.61 -4.32
N THR A 14 10.52 12.79 -4.91
CA THR A 14 11.31 13.88 -4.38
C THR A 14 10.94 14.12 -2.91
N VAL A 15 11.96 14.17 -2.07
CA VAL A 15 11.85 14.51 -0.65
C VAL A 15 11.40 15.97 -0.54
N ALA A 16 10.12 16.20 -0.30
CA ALA A 16 9.61 17.50 0.13
C ALA A 16 8.42 17.26 1.05
N ASP A 17 8.72 17.10 2.34
CA ASP A 17 8.20 17.95 3.43
C ASP A 17 8.45 17.25 4.78
N PRO A 18 9.13 17.87 5.77
CA PRO A 18 9.27 17.33 7.13
C PRO A 18 7.95 17.27 7.94
N VAL A 19 6.79 17.37 7.27
CA VAL A 19 5.47 16.94 7.78
C VAL A 19 5.08 15.53 7.31
N ALA A 20 6.03 14.77 6.77
CA ALA A 20 5.92 13.41 6.22
C ALA A 20 5.60 12.30 7.25
N LEU A 21 4.47 12.42 7.96
CA LEU A 21 3.86 11.29 8.70
C LEU A 21 2.90 10.47 7.82
N LEU A 22 2.77 10.81 6.55
CA LEU A 22 1.76 10.24 5.63
C LEU A 22 2.41 9.77 4.32
N HIS A 23 2.48 8.45 4.15
CA HIS A 23 2.95 7.74 2.97
C HIS A 23 1.99 7.89 1.78
N THR A 24 2.56 7.96 0.58
CA THR A 24 1.78 7.90 -0.67
C THR A 24 1.28 6.48 -0.93
N PRO A 25 0.24 6.28 -1.76
CA PRO A 25 -0.22 4.94 -2.14
C PRO A 25 0.87 4.08 -2.79
N ALA A 26 1.74 4.67 -3.60
CA ALA A 26 2.89 3.97 -4.19
C ALA A 26 3.89 3.55 -3.10
N GLN A 27 4.22 4.44 -2.17
CA GLN A 27 5.12 4.12 -1.07
C GLN A 27 4.54 3.08 -0.11
N ALA A 28 3.24 3.16 0.21
CA ALA A 28 2.54 2.15 0.99
C ALA A 28 2.53 0.78 0.30
N ALA A 29 2.44 0.77 -1.04
CA ALA A 29 2.52 -0.45 -1.84
C ALA A 29 3.90 -1.12 -1.71
N GLU A 30 4.98 -0.32 -1.76
CA GLU A 30 6.34 -0.82 -1.55
C GLU A 30 6.56 -1.31 -0.11
N LEU A 31 6.14 -0.52 0.89
CA LEU A 31 6.30 -0.87 2.32
C LEU A 31 5.56 -2.15 2.70
N LEU A 32 4.35 -2.34 2.17
CA LEU A 32 3.55 -3.55 2.41
C LEU A 32 3.87 -4.68 1.43
N ASN A 33 4.70 -4.43 0.42
CA ASN A 33 4.98 -5.33 -0.70
C ASN A 33 3.69 -5.86 -1.38
N VAL A 34 2.72 -4.96 -1.59
CA VAL A 34 1.42 -5.25 -2.23
C VAL A 34 1.25 -4.45 -3.52
N ARG A 35 0.33 -4.87 -4.39
CA ARG A 35 0.05 -4.14 -5.64
C ARG A 35 -0.66 -2.82 -5.34
N GLU A 36 -0.20 -1.73 -5.96
CA GLU A 36 -0.86 -0.40 -5.85
C GLU A 36 -2.34 -0.45 -6.25
N SER A 37 -2.67 -1.17 -7.33
CA SER A 37 -4.07 -1.34 -7.77
C SER A 37 -4.94 -2.02 -6.71
N TRP A 38 -4.37 -2.89 -5.85
CA TRP A 38 -5.08 -3.50 -4.74
C TRP A 38 -5.33 -2.48 -3.63
N LEU A 39 -4.34 -1.68 -3.26
CA LEU A 39 -4.48 -0.56 -2.31
C LEU A 39 -5.56 0.41 -2.77
N ARG A 40 -5.52 0.83 -4.04
CA ARG A 40 -6.50 1.73 -4.63
C ARG A 40 -7.91 1.14 -4.61
N ARG A 41 -8.05 -0.15 -4.95
CA ARG A 41 -9.35 -0.85 -4.94
C ARG A 41 -9.89 -1.04 -3.53
N LYS A 42 -9.05 -1.48 -2.59
CA LYS A 42 -9.43 -1.69 -1.18
C LYS A 42 -9.78 -0.38 -0.47
N ALA A 43 -9.01 0.68 -0.72
CA ALA A 43 -9.30 2.00 -0.17
C ALA A 43 -10.60 2.56 -0.77
N GLY A 44 -10.80 2.46 -2.09
CA GLY A 44 -12.07 2.83 -2.72
C GLY A 44 -13.29 2.06 -2.17
N GLN A 45 -13.09 0.81 -1.74
CA GLN A 45 -14.12 -0.01 -1.10
C GLN A 45 -14.18 0.16 0.43
N ARG A 46 -13.41 1.11 1.01
CA ARG A 46 -13.30 1.37 2.46
C ARG A 46 -12.98 0.11 3.28
N GLN A 47 -12.34 -0.87 2.65
CA GLN A 47 -11.95 -2.14 3.27
C GLN A 47 -10.60 -2.07 3.98
N ILE A 48 -9.86 -0.97 3.79
CA ILE A 48 -8.65 -0.66 4.53
C ILE A 48 -8.72 0.76 5.06
N PRO A 49 -8.10 1.03 6.21
CA PRO A 49 -7.92 2.40 6.68
C PRO A 49 -7.01 3.16 5.72
N ALA A 50 -7.48 4.33 5.31
CA ALA A 50 -6.73 5.28 4.50
C ALA A 50 -7.07 6.68 4.99
N SER A 51 -6.04 7.51 5.14
CA SER A 51 -6.16 8.90 5.50
C SER A 51 -6.50 9.73 4.25
N TYR A 52 -7.76 10.11 4.12
CA TYR A 52 -8.23 10.97 3.03
C TYR A 52 -7.96 12.45 3.37
N LEU A 53 -6.94 13.03 2.73
CA LEU A 53 -6.70 14.47 2.77
C LEU A 53 -7.34 15.10 1.52
N GLY A 54 -8.64 15.39 1.61
CA GLY A 54 -9.41 15.96 0.51
C GLY A 54 -9.52 14.98 -0.67
N LYS A 55 -8.93 15.34 -1.83
CA LYS A 55 -8.87 14.45 -3.02
C LYS A 55 -7.76 13.40 -2.96
N HIS A 56 -6.83 13.53 -2.02
CA HIS A 56 -5.66 12.68 -1.95
C HIS A 56 -5.83 11.59 -0.91
N LEU A 57 -5.47 10.39 -1.33
CA LEU A 57 -5.45 9.22 -0.46
C LEU A 57 -4.02 9.07 0.05
N ARG A 58 -3.84 9.14 1.37
CA ARG A 58 -2.56 8.96 2.04
C ARG A 58 -2.67 7.84 3.08
N PHE A 59 -1.53 7.24 3.41
CA PHE A 59 -1.45 6.18 4.40
C PHE A 59 -0.53 6.62 5.52
N SER A 60 -1.05 6.74 6.74
CA SER A 60 -0.16 6.88 7.90
C SER A 60 0.45 5.53 8.27
N ASP A 61 1.55 5.54 9.01
CA ASP A 61 2.12 4.33 9.60
C ASP A 61 1.09 3.53 10.40
N HIS A 62 0.22 4.21 11.15
CA HIS A 62 -0.90 3.59 11.85
C HIS A 62 -1.88 2.86 10.90
N ASP A 63 -2.15 3.44 9.72
CA ASP A 63 -2.98 2.81 8.71
C ASP A 63 -2.32 1.54 8.17
N LEU A 64 -1.00 1.57 7.91
CA LEU A 64 -0.23 0.42 7.46
C LEU A 64 -0.28 -0.72 8.51
N HIS A 65 -0.06 -0.39 9.78
CA HIS A 65 -0.15 -1.37 10.87
C HIS A 65 -1.54 -2.00 10.98
N ALA A 66 -2.60 -1.19 10.87
CA ALA A 66 -3.97 -1.68 10.87
C ALA A 66 -4.27 -2.56 9.64
N ILE A 67 -3.76 -2.20 8.45
CA ILE A 67 -3.86 -3.04 7.24
C ILE A 67 -3.21 -4.40 7.48
N VAL A 68 -2.02 -4.43 8.09
CA VAL A 68 -1.31 -5.67 8.42
C VAL A 68 -2.10 -6.50 9.44
N ASP A 69 -2.68 -5.91 10.48
CA ASP A 69 -3.53 -6.63 11.44
C ASP A 69 -4.79 -7.20 10.77
N MET A 70 -5.47 -6.40 9.96
CA MET A 70 -6.63 -6.84 9.18
C MET A 70 -6.26 -7.98 8.22
N ALA A 71 -5.13 -7.89 7.53
CA ALA A 71 -4.64 -8.94 6.64
C ALA A 71 -4.35 -10.23 7.43
N ARG A 72 -3.68 -10.12 8.57
CA ARG A 72 -3.44 -11.24 9.50
C ARG A 72 -4.75 -11.87 9.97
N ARG A 73 -5.80 -11.08 10.22
CA ARG A 73 -7.13 -11.57 10.60
C ARG A 73 -7.87 -12.21 9.43
N GLN A 74 -7.76 -11.63 8.23
CA GLN A 74 -8.42 -12.13 7.02
C GLN A 74 -7.82 -13.47 6.57
N VAL A 75 -6.51 -13.70 6.73
CA VAL A 75 -5.89 -15.02 6.50
C VAL A 75 -6.43 -16.06 7.49
N ARG A 76 -6.73 -15.67 8.74
CA ARG A 76 -7.36 -16.57 9.72
C ARG A 76 -8.83 -16.88 9.43
N GLY A 77 -9.54 -15.97 8.74
CA GLY A 77 -10.92 -16.17 8.28
C GLY A 77 -11.04 -16.77 6.87
N GLY A 78 -9.95 -16.79 6.10
CA GLY A 78 -9.91 -17.18 4.70
C GLY A 78 -9.69 -18.67 4.48
N ARG A 79 -10.45 -19.53 5.16
CA ARG A 79 -10.77 -20.85 4.61
C ARG A 79 -12.10 -20.72 3.91
N THR A 80 -12.08 -20.66 2.59
CA THR A 80 -13.23 -21.07 1.78
C THR A 80 -13.53 -22.54 2.09
N PRO A 81 -14.77 -22.86 2.50
CA PRO A 81 -15.56 -23.88 1.85
C PRO A 81 -16.74 -23.17 1.16
N ARG A 82 -17.25 -23.56 0.01
CA ARG A 82 -17.09 -24.78 -0.77
C ARG A 82 -17.66 -24.46 -2.15
N ARG A 83 -17.08 -25.13 -3.14
CA ARG A 83 -17.65 -25.38 -4.46
C ARG A 83 -19.06 -26.01 -4.31
N HIS A 84 -20.05 -25.49 -5.02
CA HIS A 84 -21.21 -26.24 -5.51
C HIS A 84 -21.80 -25.54 -6.73
#